data_AF-A0A4R3T7C7-F1
#
_entry.id   AF-A0A4R3T7C7-F1
#
_cell.length_a   1.000
_cell.length_b   1.000
_cell.length_c   1.000
_cell.angle_alpha   90.00
_cell.angle_beta   90.00
_cell.angle_gamma   90.00
#
_symmetry.space_group_name_H-M   'P 1'
#
loop_
_entity.id
_entity.type
_entity.pdbx_description
1 polymer ?
#
loop_
_entity_poly.entity_id
_entity_poly.type
_entity_poly.pdbx_seq_one_letter_code
_entity_poly.pdbx_strand_id
1 'polypeptide(L)'
;MQPDPSHPLEPAPITLCALLLGRTQIGISRASDAALPVLAARSIRESLLTALRQEGHEFTESRFFTWFAGLDTLSEGSPASLRPPKALCQAILTEFRHNPWPPLALAAEALLRAFLAPSDVHLGTEHEDAHTAVQAAHALIAAIDGPEDALPFHAAARLFAAAARSPHFARQMPSLALVRGMAMEQRPTGHAGWALDILAGRYLSPRHGLPAALPLPGLVVLPAGLPDGDDPDVAQEAIAALHGAFSRIDRWLTEAERDGARISAGLHDRRSSGRARELAGYLAGFGPLRGAQIEALIGVSRPGVRVLTTTLSEAGLIETHVSRNAARVHAYLPWEPEAPAPPPAQEKFTPSREAIDDYEASMRAIEDLLKRTAARDDGD
;
A
#
# COMPACT_ATOMS: atom_id res chain seq x y z
N MET A 1 -7.79 39.20 -26.16
CA MET A 1 -6.93 38.62 -25.11
C MET A 1 -6.44 37.29 -25.63
N GLN A 2 -5.26 37.26 -26.25
CA GLN A 2 -4.65 36.02 -26.74
C GLN A 2 -4.02 35.30 -25.54
N PRO A 3 -4.21 33.98 -25.39
CA PRO A 3 -3.55 33.22 -24.34
C PRO A 3 -2.03 33.16 -24.63
N ASP A 4 -1.25 33.45 -23.61
CA ASP A 4 0.20 33.42 -23.60
C ASP A 4 0.71 31.97 -23.81
N PRO A 5 1.51 31.68 -24.86
CA PRO A 5 1.99 30.33 -25.16
C PRO A 5 3.16 29.86 -24.27
N SER A 6 3.57 30.63 -23.26
CA SER A 6 4.74 30.34 -22.44
C SER A 6 4.49 29.54 -21.15
N HIS A 7 3.23 29.23 -20.82
CA HIS A 7 2.92 28.27 -19.75
C HIS A 7 2.72 26.87 -20.33
N PRO A 8 3.52 25.86 -19.97
CA PRO A 8 3.17 24.48 -20.28
C PRO A 8 1.80 24.20 -19.66
N LEU A 9 0.82 23.84 -20.48
CA LEU A 9 -0.48 23.39 -20.02
C LEU A 9 -0.24 22.21 -19.08
N GLU A 10 -0.36 22.42 -17.78
CA GLU A 10 -0.31 21.33 -16.82
C GLU A 10 -1.42 20.34 -17.21
N PRO A 11 -1.07 19.07 -17.47
CA PRO A 11 -2.07 18.10 -17.89
C PRO A 11 -3.12 17.95 -16.79
N ALA A 12 -4.39 18.05 -17.18
CA ALA A 12 -5.51 17.88 -16.25
C ALA A 12 -5.35 16.57 -15.44
N PRO A 13 -5.68 16.54 -14.13
CA PRO A 13 -5.46 15.37 -13.27
C PRO A 13 -6.02 14.05 -13.82
N ILE A 14 -7.17 14.12 -14.50
CA ILE A 14 -7.80 12.97 -15.15
C ILE A 14 -6.95 12.40 -16.30
N THR A 15 -6.27 13.26 -17.06
CA THR A 15 -5.38 12.86 -18.17
C THR A 15 -4.16 12.12 -17.63
N LEU A 16 -3.53 12.63 -16.55
CA LEU A 16 -2.44 11.94 -15.88
C LEU A 16 -2.86 10.58 -15.33
N CYS A 17 -4.04 10.53 -14.70
CA CYS A 17 -4.62 9.28 -14.19
C CYS A 17 -4.88 8.27 -15.32
N ALA A 18 -5.39 8.72 -16.48
CA ALA A 18 -5.62 7.86 -17.64
C ALA A 18 -4.33 7.30 -18.25
N LEU A 19 -3.27 8.11 -18.34
CA LEU A 19 -1.96 7.65 -18.80
C LEU A 19 -1.38 6.58 -17.86
N LEU A 20 -1.53 6.77 -16.55
CA LEU A 20 -1.07 5.83 -15.54
C LEU A 20 -1.89 4.53 -15.54
N LEU A 21 -3.20 4.62 -15.77
CA LEU A 21 -4.05 3.46 -16.03
C LEU A 21 -3.56 2.69 -17.27
N GLY A 22 -3.29 3.37 -18.38
CA GLY A 22 -2.75 2.73 -19.58
C GLY A 22 -1.43 2.01 -19.33
N ARG A 23 -0.53 2.61 -18.54
CA ARG A 23 0.73 1.98 -18.11
C ARG A 23 0.49 0.73 -17.27
N THR A 24 -0.38 0.81 -16.27
CA THR A 24 -0.70 -0.35 -15.40
C THR A 24 -1.40 -1.47 -16.17
N GLN A 25 -2.29 -1.15 -17.12
CA GLN A 25 -2.92 -2.12 -18.02
C GLN A 25 -1.89 -2.86 -18.87
N ILE A 26 -1.02 -2.13 -19.56
CA ILE A 26 0.05 -2.74 -20.37
C ILE A 26 0.99 -3.54 -19.47
N GLY A 27 1.38 -2.97 -18.34
CA GLY A 27 2.25 -3.61 -17.37
C GLY A 27 1.70 -4.96 -16.90
N ILE A 28 0.46 -5.01 -16.42
CA ILE A 28 -0.17 -6.27 -15.96
C ILE A 28 -0.30 -7.26 -17.11
N SER A 29 -0.66 -6.81 -18.32
CA SER A 29 -0.83 -7.70 -19.48
C SER A 29 0.48 -8.32 -19.97
N ARG A 30 1.61 -7.65 -19.73
CA ARG A 30 2.96 -8.09 -20.12
C ARG A 30 3.79 -8.61 -18.96
N ALA A 31 3.18 -8.68 -17.77
CA ALA A 31 3.90 -9.06 -16.58
C ALA A 31 4.42 -10.50 -16.70
N SER A 32 5.63 -10.75 -16.23
CA SER A 32 6.20 -12.09 -16.23
C SER A 32 5.43 -13.00 -15.27
N ASP A 33 5.38 -14.30 -15.58
CA ASP A 33 4.75 -15.31 -14.70
C ASP A 33 5.34 -15.33 -13.29
N ALA A 34 6.59 -14.86 -13.13
CA ALA A 34 7.26 -14.72 -11.84
C ALA A 34 6.84 -13.46 -11.07
N ALA A 35 6.45 -12.38 -11.76
CA ALA A 35 6.08 -11.11 -11.14
C ALA A 35 4.65 -11.12 -10.58
N LEU A 36 3.71 -11.78 -11.27
CA LEU A 36 2.29 -11.79 -10.86
C LEU A 36 2.08 -12.35 -9.43
N PRO A 37 2.70 -13.48 -9.01
CA PRO A 37 2.60 -13.95 -7.63
C PRO A 37 3.18 -12.98 -6.61
N VAL A 38 4.30 -12.29 -6.94
CA VAL A 38 4.92 -11.28 -6.07
C VAL A 38 3.99 -10.08 -5.90
N LEU A 39 3.42 -9.59 -7.01
CA LEU A 39 2.45 -8.50 -7.01
C LEU A 39 1.20 -8.86 -6.21
N ALA A 40 0.67 -10.07 -6.37
CA ALA A 40 -0.48 -10.56 -5.63
C ALA A 40 -0.21 -10.61 -4.12
N ALA A 41 0.89 -11.23 -3.71
CA ALA A 41 1.29 -11.32 -2.30
C ALA A 41 1.54 -9.92 -1.69
N ARG A 42 2.12 -8.99 -2.45
CA ARG A 42 2.29 -7.58 -2.04
C ARG A 42 0.96 -6.86 -1.90
N SER A 43 0.05 -7.03 -2.86
CA SER A 43 -1.29 -6.44 -2.80
C SER A 43 -2.07 -6.90 -1.57
N ILE A 44 -1.92 -8.18 -1.19
CA ILE A 44 -2.49 -8.72 0.05
C ILE A 44 -1.86 -8.04 1.27
N ARG A 45 -0.52 -8.02 1.38
CA ARG A 45 0.18 -7.34 2.49
C ARG A 45 -0.32 -5.92 2.68
N GLU A 46 -0.30 -5.13 1.61
CA GLU A 46 -0.67 -3.71 1.67
C GLU A 46 -2.15 -3.52 2.03
N SER A 47 -3.03 -4.43 1.60
CA SER A 47 -4.43 -4.42 2.01
C SER A 47 -4.62 -4.73 3.49
N LEU A 48 -3.91 -5.73 4.03
CA LEU A 48 -3.97 -6.03 5.47
C LEU A 48 -3.43 -4.88 6.32
N LEU A 49 -2.26 -4.34 5.95
CA LEU A 49 -1.64 -3.21 6.65
C LEU A 49 -2.53 -1.97 6.63
N THR A 50 -3.07 -1.63 5.46
CA THR A 50 -3.93 -0.45 5.29
C THR A 50 -5.25 -0.61 6.04
N ALA A 51 -5.87 -1.79 5.99
CA ALA A 51 -7.11 -2.06 6.71
C ALA A 51 -6.93 -1.92 8.22
N LEU A 52 -5.87 -2.50 8.79
CA LEU A 52 -5.57 -2.38 10.21
C LEU A 52 -5.34 -0.90 10.62
N ARG A 53 -4.65 -0.13 9.79
CA ARG A 53 -4.41 1.30 10.02
C ARG A 53 -5.68 2.14 9.90
N GLN A 54 -6.55 1.85 8.93
CA GLN A 54 -7.83 2.53 8.76
C GLN A 54 -8.80 2.24 9.92
N GLU A 55 -8.77 1.02 10.45
CA GLU A 55 -9.52 0.66 11.66
C GLU A 55 -8.98 1.40 12.90
N GLY A 56 -7.70 1.79 12.90
CA GLY A 56 -7.06 2.57 13.97
C GLY A 56 -6.04 1.80 14.81
N HIS A 57 -5.62 0.61 14.37
CA HIS A 57 -4.58 -0.15 15.06
C HIS A 57 -3.21 0.52 14.87
N GLU A 58 -2.51 0.76 15.97
CA GLU A 58 -1.16 1.32 15.98
C GLU A 58 -0.10 0.21 16.04
N PHE A 59 0.74 0.12 15.02
CA PHE A 59 1.81 -0.88 14.94
C PHE A 59 2.88 -0.47 13.94
N THR A 60 4.07 -1.05 14.08
CA THR A 60 5.13 -0.99 13.07
C THR A 60 5.03 -2.18 12.13
N GLU A 61 5.55 -2.07 10.91
CA GLU A 61 5.52 -3.18 9.95
C GLU A 61 6.27 -4.43 10.46
N SER A 62 7.40 -4.25 11.15
CA SER A 62 8.11 -5.35 11.82
C SER A 62 7.25 -6.04 12.89
N ARG A 63 6.45 -5.26 13.64
CA ARG A 63 5.51 -5.80 14.63
C ARG A 63 4.37 -6.56 13.97
N PHE A 64 3.84 -6.05 12.85
CA PHE A 64 2.85 -6.78 12.04
C PHE A 64 3.35 -8.16 11.65
N PHE A 65 4.57 -8.29 11.10
CA PHE A 65 5.09 -9.60 10.70
C PHE A 65 5.31 -10.54 11.89
N THR A 66 5.78 -10.00 13.02
CA THR A 66 5.96 -10.77 14.26
C THR A 66 4.61 -11.28 14.78
N TRP A 67 3.58 -10.44 14.77
CA TRP A 67 2.21 -10.79 15.13
C TRP A 67 1.57 -11.79 14.16
N PHE A 68 1.68 -11.55 12.85
CA PHE A 68 1.14 -12.42 11.80
C PHE A 68 1.78 -13.82 11.88
N ALA A 69 3.06 -13.88 12.27
CA ALA A 69 3.78 -15.11 12.56
C ALA A 69 3.39 -15.79 13.88
N GLY A 70 2.48 -15.22 14.68
CA GLY A 70 2.07 -15.81 15.95
C GLY A 70 3.14 -15.77 17.03
N LEU A 71 4.04 -14.79 16.97
CA LEU A 71 5.14 -14.64 17.93
C LEU A 71 4.84 -13.58 18.99
N ASP A 72 4.03 -12.58 18.70
CA ASP A 72 3.70 -11.49 19.61
C ASP A 72 2.26 -10.99 19.35
N THR A 73 1.79 -10.07 20.19
CA THR A 73 0.56 -9.29 19.99
C THR A 73 0.79 -8.13 19.02
N LEU A 74 -0.26 -7.68 18.33
CA LEU A 74 -0.15 -6.58 17.36
C LEU A 74 0.08 -5.23 18.06
N SER A 75 -0.64 -4.99 19.15
CA SER A 75 -0.59 -3.75 19.93
C SER A 75 -0.81 -4.08 21.41
N GLU A 76 -0.15 -3.34 22.31
CA GLU A 76 -0.20 -3.60 23.77
C GLU A 76 -1.50 -3.15 24.44
N GLY A 77 -2.38 -2.44 23.72
CA GLY A 77 -3.71 -2.05 24.17
C GLY A 77 -4.53 -1.55 23.00
N SER A 78 -5.27 -2.45 22.35
CA SER A 78 -6.25 -2.02 21.35
C SER A 78 -7.51 -1.55 22.11
N PRO A 79 -8.06 -0.36 21.80
CA PRO A 79 -9.32 0.07 22.41
C PRO A 79 -10.39 -0.98 22.16
N ALA A 80 -11.20 -1.30 23.17
CA ALA A 80 -12.27 -2.31 23.08
C ALA A 80 -13.33 -2.01 21.99
N SER A 81 -13.29 -0.83 21.37
CA SER A 81 -14.17 -0.40 20.28
C SER A 81 -13.68 -0.79 18.88
N LEU A 82 -12.44 -1.28 18.73
CA LEU A 82 -11.90 -1.66 17.43
C LEU A 82 -12.21 -3.12 17.10
N ARG A 83 -12.46 -3.42 15.82
CA ARG A 83 -12.52 -4.81 15.37
C ARG A 83 -11.19 -5.50 15.63
N PRO A 84 -11.17 -6.74 16.15
CA PRO A 84 -9.92 -7.42 16.44
C PRO A 84 -9.11 -7.65 15.16
N PRO A 85 -7.79 -7.46 15.23
CA PRO A 85 -6.93 -7.48 14.06
C PRO A 85 -6.92 -8.86 13.38
N LYS A 86 -7.05 -9.95 14.15
CA LYS A 86 -7.08 -11.29 13.59
C LYS A 86 -8.36 -11.55 12.79
N ALA A 87 -9.51 -11.20 13.35
CA ALA A 87 -10.81 -11.35 12.69
C ALA A 87 -10.86 -10.52 11.39
N LEU A 88 -10.35 -9.28 11.44
CA LEU A 88 -10.21 -8.40 10.27
C LEU A 88 -9.37 -9.05 9.17
N CYS A 89 -8.14 -9.49 9.47
CA CYS A 89 -7.27 -10.10 8.47
C CYS A 89 -7.82 -11.42 7.93
N GLN A 90 -8.49 -12.23 8.76
CA GLN A 90 -9.16 -13.46 8.33
C GLN A 90 -10.31 -13.17 7.34
N ALA A 91 -11.14 -12.16 7.62
CA ALA A 91 -12.21 -11.76 6.72
C ALA A 91 -11.65 -11.32 5.36
N ILE A 92 -10.63 -10.46 5.35
CA ILE A 92 -9.98 -9.97 4.13
C ILE A 92 -9.37 -11.12 3.31
N LEU A 93 -8.59 -12.01 3.95
CA LEU A 93 -7.99 -13.16 3.26
C LEU A 93 -9.04 -14.14 2.73
N THR A 94 -10.14 -14.32 3.46
CA THR A 94 -11.27 -15.16 3.03
C THR A 94 -11.93 -14.57 1.79
N GLU A 95 -12.15 -13.26 1.74
CA GLU A 95 -12.69 -12.60 0.55
C GLU A 95 -11.73 -12.66 -0.64
N PHE A 96 -10.44 -12.44 -0.42
CA PHE A 96 -9.46 -12.52 -1.49
C PHE A 96 -9.34 -13.91 -2.11
N ARG A 97 -9.55 -14.99 -1.34
CA ARG A 97 -9.62 -16.35 -1.88
C ARG A 97 -10.72 -16.52 -2.94
N HIS A 98 -11.77 -15.70 -2.89
CA HIS A 98 -12.88 -15.72 -3.85
C HIS A 98 -12.74 -14.66 -4.96
N ASN A 99 -11.58 -14.00 -5.05
CA ASN A 99 -11.32 -13.00 -6.07
C ASN A 99 -11.18 -13.64 -7.47
N PRO A 100 -11.73 -13.03 -8.53
CA PRO A 100 -11.66 -13.59 -9.88
C PRO A 100 -10.26 -13.53 -10.52
N TRP A 101 -9.31 -12.80 -9.96
CA TRP A 101 -7.93 -12.76 -10.42
C TRP A 101 -7.10 -13.87 -9.74
N PRO A 102 -6.74 -14.96 -10.46
CA PRO A 102 -6.22 -16.17 -9.83
C PRO A 102 -4.94 -16.00 -9.00
N PRO A 103 -3.95 -15.17 -9.39
CA PRO A 103 -2.76 -14.95 -8.57
C PRO A 103 -3.08 -14.48 -7.15
N LEU A 104 -4.09 -13.60 -7.00
CA LEU A 104 -4.52 -13.11 -5.68
C LEU A 104 -5.24 -14.19 -4.89
N ALA A 105 -6.16 -14.92 -5.52
CA ALA A 105 -6.92 -15.98 -4.85
C ALA A 105 -6.01 -17.09 -4.30
N LEU A 106 -5.05 -17.54 -5.11
CA LEU A 106 -4.08 -18.56 -4.71
C LEU A 106 -3.16 -18.07 -3.59
N ALA A 107 -2.64 -16.84 -3.69
CA ALA A 107 -1.80 -16.25 -2.66
C ALA A 107 -2.56 -16.06 -1.34
N ALA A 108 -3.82 -15.63 -1.40
CA ALA A 108 -4.67 -15.45 -0.23
C ALA A 108 -4.95 -16.79 0.47
N GLU A 109 -5.24 -17.85 -0.30
CA GLU A 109 -5.44 -19.18 0.27
C GLU A 109 -4.18 -19.69 1.00
N ALA A 110 -3.00 -19.53 0.38
CA ALA A 110 -1.74 -19.94 0.98
C ALA A 110 -1.41 -19.12 2.24
N LEU A 111 -1.61 -17.80 2.20
CA LEU A 111 -1.37 -16.91 3.34
C LEU A 111 -2.38 -17.15 4.48
N LEU A 112 -3.62 -17.53 4.16
CA LEU A 112 -4.61 -17.90 5.17
C LEU A 112 -4.18 -19.16 5.94
N ARG A 113 -3.61 -20.17 5.26
CA ARG A 113 -3.01 -21.35 5.93
C ARG A 113 -1.80 -20.99 6.79
N ALA A 114 -1.03 -20.00 6.35
CA ALA A 114 0.17 -19.51 7.03
C ALA A 114 -0.11 -18.42 8.07
N PHE A 115 -1.37 -18.07 8.33
CA PHE A 115 -1.75 -17.04 9.28
C PHE A 115 -1.82 -17.61 10.70
N LEU A 116 -0.82 -17.31 11.52
CA LEU A 116 -0.63 -17.93 12.84
C LEU A 116 -0.83 -16.96 14.00
N ALA A 117 -1.40 -15.77 13.74
CA ALA A 117 -1.64 -14.76 14.76
C ALA A 117 -2.43 -15.33 15.96
N PRO A 118 -2.07 -14.92 17.19
CA PRO A 118 -2.79 -15.35 18.38
C PRO A 118 -4.25 -14.90 18.30
N SER A 119 -5.16 -15.72 18.82
CA SER A 119 -6.56 -15.28 18.95
C SER A 119 -6.67 -14.21 20.02
N ASP A 120 -7.37 -13.13 19.70
CA ASP A 120 -7.83 -12.16 20.67
C ASP A 120 -8.82 -12.88 21.61
N VAL A 121 -8.75 -12.64 22.94
CA VAL A 121 -9.39 -13.49 23.97
C VAL A 121 -10.90 -13.19 24.11
N HIS A 122 -11.57 -12.89 23.00
CA HIS A 122 -12.94 -12.41 22.99
C HIS A 122 -13.84 -13.23 22.03
N LEU A 123 -15.13 -13.26 22.38
CA LEU A 123 -16.13 -14.24 21.95
C LEU A 123 -16.48 -14.07 20.46
N GLY A 124 -17.01 -15.13 19.83
CA GLY A 124 -17.24 -15.23 18.37
C GLY A 124 -18.07 -14.13 17.68
N THR A 125 -18.62 -13.17 18.41
CA THR A 125 -19.28 -11.97 17.88
C THR A 125 -18.34 -11.08 17.05
N GLU A 126 -17.03 -11.16 17.28
CA GLU A 126 -16.07 -10.28 16.60
C GLU A 126 -15.81 -10.67 15.13
N HIS A 127 -15.88 -11.97 14.82
CA HIS A 127 -15.84 -12.45 13.44
C HIS A 127 -17.10 -12.02 12.67
N GLU A 128 -18.24 -11.96 13.36
CA GLU A 128 -19.51 -11.51 12.79
C GLU A 128 -19.42 -10.02 12.40
N ASP A 129 -18.74 -9.18 13.19
CA ASP A 129 -18.59 -7.75 12.89
C ASP A 129 -17.73 -7.46 11.66
N ALA A 130 -16.61 -8.16 11.48
CA ALA A 130 -15.76 -8.02 10.30
C ALA A 130 -16.46 -8.54 9.04
N HIS A 131 -17.18 -9.67 9.16
CA HIS A 131 -17.99 -10.21 8.07
C HIS A 131 -19.14 -9.26 7.69
N THR A 132 -19.80 -8.64 8.67
CA THR A 132 -20.88 -7.67 8.45
C THR A 132 -20.38 -6.45 7.66
N ALA A 133 -19.18 -5.94 7.95
CA ALA A 133 -18.59 -4.85 7.17
C ALA A 133 -18.38 -5.22 5.70
N VAL A 134 -17.90 -6.42 5.43
CA VAL A 134 -17.73 -6.96 4.08
C VAL A 134 -19.08 -7.13 3.37
N GLN A 135 -20.09 -7.67 4.06
CA GLN A 135 -21.43 -7.82 3.49
C GLN A 135 -22.08 -6.46 3.17
N ALA A 136 -21.91 -5.47 4.04
CA ALA A 136 -22.36 -4.11 3.80
C ALA A 136 -21.69 -3.49 2.57
N ALA A 137 -20.40 -3.78 2.35
CA ALA A 137 -19.66 -3.30 1.18
C ALA A 137 -20.16 -3.97 -0.10
N HIS A 138 -20.42 -5.28 -0.07
CA HIS A 138 -21.06 -6.00 -1.18
C HIS A 138 -22.44 -5.43 -1.51
N ALA A 139 -23.28 -5.22 -0.51
CA ALA A 139 -24.63 -4.67 -0.68
C ALA A 139 -24.58 -3.26 -1.28
N LEU A 140 -23.65 -2.41 -0.81
CA LEU A 140 -23.46 -1.07 -1.35
C LEU A 140 -23.03 -1.11 -2.82
N ILE A 141 -22.01 -1.91 -3.15
CA ILE A 141 -21.50 -2.02 -4.52
C ILE A 141 -22.58 -2.57 -5.46
N ALA A 142 -23.36 -3.55 -5.02
CA ALA A 142 -24.46 -4.12 -5.81
C ALA A 142 -25.60 -3.13 -6.06
N ALA A 143 -25.76 -2.12 -5.21
CA ALA A 143 -26.77 -1.07 -5.35
C ALA A 143 -26.28 0.15 -6.16
N ILE A 144 -25.01 0.18 -6.59
CA ILE A 144 -24.53 1.25 -7.48
C ILE A 144 -25.06 0.98 -8.89
N ASP A 145 -26.05 1.77 -9.29
CA ASP A 145 -26.55 1.79 -10.66
C ASP A 145 -25.66 2.65 -11.56
N GLY A 146 -25.49 2.23 -12.81
CA GLY A 146 -24.77 3.01 -13.82
C GLY A 146 -24.40 2.18 -15.06
N PRO A 147 -24.08 2.83 -16.18
CA PRO A 147 -23.58 2.13 -17.37
C PRO A 147 -22.21 1.51 -17.11
N GLU A 148 -21.87 0.48 -17.88
CA GLU A 148 -20.47 0.05 -18.01
C GLU A 148 -19.65 1.16 -18.65
N ASP A 149 -18.50 1.46 -18.08
CA ASP A 149 -17.69 2.62 -18.47
C ASP A 149 -16.40 2.12 -19.14
N ALA A 150 -15.94 2.78 -20.21
CA ALA A 150 -14.65 2.42 -20.81
C ALA A 150 -13.45 2.69 -19.87
N LEU A 151 -13.61 3.65 -18.94
CA LEU A 151 -12.59 4.09 -17.99
C LEU A 151 -13.19 4.17 -16.57
N PRO A 152 -12.39 3.98 -15.51
CA PRO A 152 -12.89 3.79 -14.15
C PRO A 152 -13.36 5.07 -13.45
N PHE A 153 -13.23 6.24 -14.09
CA PHE A 153 -13.41 7.53 -13.41
C PHE A 153 -14.85 7.77 -12.94
N HIS A 154 -15.84 7.59 -13.82
CA HIS A 154 -17.25 7.76 -13.44
C HIS A 154 -17.69 6.68 -12.45
N ALA A 155 -17.27 5.43 -12.67
CA ALA A 155 -17.55 4.33 -11.76
C ALA A 155 -17.00 4.58 -10.35
N ALA A 156 -15.76 5.08 -10.24
CA ALA A 156 -15.16 5.46 -8.96
C ALA A 156 -15.88 6.65 -8.31
N ALA A 157 -16.27 7.67 -9.08
CA ALA A 157 -17.06 8.79 -8.55
C ALA A 157 -18.40 8.29 -7.97
N ARG A 158 -19.09 7.36 -8.66
CA ARG A 158 -20.32 6.72 -8.14
C ARG A 158 -20.05 5.94 -6.85
N LEU A 159 -18.93 5.20 -6.77
CA LEU A 159 -18.54 4.48 -5.56
C LEU A 159 -18.31 5.44 -4.38
N PHE A 160 -17.60 6.55 -4.60
CA PHE A 160 -17.34 7.54 -3.57
C PHE A 160 -18.65 8.19 -3.11
N ALA A 161 -19.50 8.61 -4.05
CA ALA A 161 -20.80 9.21 -3.74
C ALA A 161 -21.72 8.24 -2.97
N ALA A 162 -21.74 6.95 -3.35
CA ALA A 162 -22.50 5.93 -2.63
C ALA A 162 -21.95 5.66 -1.23
N ALA A 163 -20.63 5.58 -1.09
CA ALA A 163 -19.95 5.37 0.19
C ALA A 163 -20.19 6.55 1.15
N ALA A 164 -20.14 7.78 0.65
CA ALA A 164 -20.38 9.00 1.43
C ALA A 164 -21.82 9.14 1.94
N ARG A 165 -22.80 8.54 1.26
CA ARG A 165 -24.20 8.50 1.70
C ARG A 165 -24.53 7.31 2.60
N SER A 166 -23.64 6.33 2.72
CA SER A 166 -23.91 5.11 3.48
C SER A 166 -23.57 5.31 4.96
N PRO A 167 -24.47 5.01 5.90
CA PRO A 167 -24.18 5.12 7.33
C PRO A 167 -23.06 4.17 7.81
N HIS A 168 -22.77 3.11 7.05
CA HIS A 168 -21.71 2.15 7.36
C HIS A 168 -20.30 2.65 6.98
N PHE A 169 -20.20 3.56 6.01
CA PHE A 169 -18.93 3.99 5.43
C PHE A 169 -18.68 5.49 5.50
N ALA A 170 -19.74 6.29 5.57
CA ALA A 170 -19.65 7.72 5.76
C ALA A 170 -18.85 8.05 7.02
N ARG A 171 -17.93 9.00 6.90
CA ARG A 171 -17.08 9.40 8.01
C ARG A 171 -17.91 10.19 9.03
N GLN A 172 -18.24 9.54 10.14
CA GLN A 172 -18.99 10.17 11.22
C GLN A 172 -18.09 11.18 11.95
N MET A 173 -18.63 12.37 12.24
CA MET A 173 -17.97 13.31 13.14
C MET A 173 -18.16 12.86 14.60
N PRO A 174 -17.22 13.17 15.51
CA PRO A 174 -17.47 13.02 16.94
C PRO A 174 -18.77 13.71 17.32
N SER A 175 -19.67 12.99 17.97
CA SER A 175 -20.97 13.53 18.37
C SER A 175 -21.17 13.38 19.87
N LEU A 176 -21.96 14.26 20.46
CA LEU A 176 -22.36 14.13 21.86
C LEU A 176 -23.65 13.31 21.91
N ALA A 177 -23.61 12.14 22.52
CA ALA A 177 -24.80 11.35 22.80
C ALA A 177 -25.17 11.47 24.26
N LEU A 178 -26.47 11.58 24.53
CA LEU A 178 -26.98 11.60 25.89
C LEU A 178 -27.15 10.16 26.39
N VAL A 179 -26.21 9.68 27.21
CA VAL A 179 -26.28 8.35 27.83
C VAL A 179 -26.63 8.52 29.30
N ARG A 180 -27.82 8.03 29.69
CA ARG A 180 -28.33 8.15 31.07
C ARG A 180 -28.36 9.60 31.61
N GLY A 181 -28.69 10.57 30.75
CA GLY A 181 -28.78 11.98 31.12
C GLY A 181 -27.45 12.75 31.16
N MET A 182 -26.32 12.09 30.85
CA MET A 182 -25.03 12.74 30.71
C MET A 182 -24.64 12.85 29.23
N ALA A 183 -24.16 14.01 28.81
CA ALA A 183 -23.56 14.18 27.49
C ALA A 183 -22.21 13.44 27.48
N MET A 184 -22.14 12.36 26.71
CA MET A 184 -20.92 11.61 26.48
C MET A 184 -20.48 11.82 25.03
N GLU A 185 -19.20 12.11 24.84
CA GLU A 185 -18.60 12.12 23.51
C GLU A 185 -18.59 10.69 22.95
N GLN A 186 -19.40 10.46 21.92
CA GLN A 186 -19.32 9.27 21.09
C GLN A 186 -18.23 9.50 20.04
N ARG A 187 -17.12 8.79 20.21
CA ARG A 187 -16.14 8.64 19.15
C ARG A 187 -16.72 7.71 18.09
N PRO A 188 -16.55 8.02 16.79
CA PRO A 188 -16.95 7.12 15.71
C PRO A 188 -16.35 5.73 15.93
N THR A 189 -17.16 4.69 15.74
CA THR A 189 -16.64 3.33 15.57
C THR A 189 -15.76 3.27 14.32
N GLY A 190 -14.70 2.46 14.33
CA GLY A 190 -13.67 2.40 13.28
C GLY A 190 -14.23 2.44 11.85
N HIS A 191 -13.55 3.20 10.98
CA HIS A 191 -13.99 3.42 9.61
C HIS A 191 -13.81 2.15 8.76
N ALA A 192 -14.92 1.52 8.38
CA ALA A 192 -14.92 0.29 7.57
C ALA A 192 -14.62 0.52 6.07
N GLY A 193 -13.96 1.63 5.71
CA GLY A 193 -13.59 1.96 4.33
C GLY A 193 -12.72 0.88 3.67
N TRP A 194 -11.94 0.15 4.47
CA TRP A 194 -11.15 -0.99 4.03
C TRP A 194 -11.98 -2.06 3.32
N ALA A 195 -13.25 -2.25 3.71
CA ALA A 195 -14.13 -3.25 3.09
C ALA A 195 -14.50 -2.85 1.66
N LEU A 196 -14.59 -1.55 1.36
CA LEU A 196 -14.76 -1.05 0.00
C LEU A 196 -13.45 -1.16 -0.79
N ASP A 197 -12.31 -0.84 -0.17
CA ASP A 197 -10.99 -0.93 -0.81
C ASP A 197 -10.67 -2.33 -1.34
N ILE A 198 -10.99 -3.38 -0.56
CA ILE A 198 -10.73 -4.77 -0.96
C ILE A 198 -11.66 -5.25 -2.09
N LEU A 199 -12.83 -4.63 -2.26
CA LEU A 199 -13.81 -4.96 -3.30
C LEU A 199 -13.76 -4.03 -4.51
N ALA A 200 -13.15 -2.86 -4.40
CA ALA A 200 -13.12 -1.83 -5.44
C ALA A 200 -12.56 -2.36 -6.76
N GLY A 201 -11.50 -3.19 -6.72
CA GLY A 201 -10.96 -3.84 -7.90
C GLY A 201 -11.96 -4.71 -8.64
N ARG A 202 -12.76 -5.49 -7.91
CA ARG A 202 -13.79 -6.37 -8.47
C ARG A 202 -14.97 -5.59 -9.02
N TYR A 203 -15.29 -4.44 -8.43
CA TYR A 203 -16.28 -3.54 -8.99
C TYR A 203 -15.77 -2.94 -10.31
N LEU A 204 -14.54 -2.42 -10.34
CA LEU A 204 -13.97 -1.74 -11.50
C LEU A 204 -13.52 -2.68 -12.64
N SER A 205 -13.22 -3.95 -12.34
CA SER A 205 -12.76 -4.94 -13.30
C SER A 205 -13.82 -6.02 -13.57
N PRO A 206 -14.05 -6.43 -14.83
CA PRO A 206 -13.55 -5.84 -16.07
C PRO A 206 -14.42 -4.68 -16.59
N ARG A 207 -15.55 -4.41 -15.94
CA ARG A 207 -16.66 -3.57 -16.47
C ARG A 207 -16.36 -2.07 -16.58
N HIS A 208 -15.36 -1.58 -15.85
CA HIS A 208 -15.01 -0.16 -15.81
C HIS A 208 -13.55 0.10 -16.16
N GLY A 209 -12.96 -0.75 -17.02
CA GLY A 209 -11.64 -0.52 -17.61
C GLY A 209 -10.44 -0.94 -16.76
N LEU A 210 -10.63 -1.51 -15.56
CA LEU A 210 -9.50 -2.03 -14.78
C LEU A 210 -9.09 -3.43 -15.29
N PRO A 211 -7.78 -3.68 -15.55
CA PRO A 211 -7.32 -4.90 -16.25
C PRO A 211 -7.44 -6.18 -15.41
N ALA A 212 -7.44 -6.05 -14.08
CA ALA A 212 -7.55 -7.14 -13.14
C ALA A 212 -8.30 -6.67 -11.90
N ALA A 213 -8.96 -7.59 -11.20
CA ALA A 213 -9.70 -7.33 -9.96
C ALA A 213 -8.77 -7.15 -8.74
N LEU A 214 -7.75 -6.31 -8.88
CA LEU A 214 -6.76 -5.98 -7.84
C LEU A 214 -7.40 -5.15 -6.73
N PRO A 215 -7.20 -5.49 -5.44
CA PRO A 215 -7.65 -4.62 -4.35
C PRO A 215 -6.94 -3.26 -4.45
N LEU A 216 -7.64 -2.21 -4.03
CA LEU A 216 -7.15 -0.84 -4.09
C LEU A 216 -7.06 -0.28 -2.67
N PRO A 217 -6.10 -0.73 -1.84
CA PRO A 217 -5.99 -0.30 -0.46
C PRO A 217 -5.74 1.21 -0.38
N GLY A 218 -6.52 1.88 0.47
CA GLY A 218 -6.49 3.34 0.61
C GLY A 218 -7.08 4.07 -0.59
N LEU A 219 -8.05 3.48 -1.28
CA LEU A 219 -8.79 4.16 -2.34
C LEU A 219 -9.85 5.05 -1.70
N VAL A 220 -10.78 4.46 -0.94
CA VAL A 220 -11.93 5.17 -0.38
C VAL A 220 -11.51 5.90 0.90
N VAL A 221 -11.06 7.14 0.71
CA VAL A 221 -10.78 8.08 1.80
C VAL A 221 -11.80 9.20 1.72
N LEU A 222 -12.84 9.10 2.55
CA LEU A 222 -13.92 10.09 2.55
C LEU A 222 -13.62 11.22 3.55
N PRO A 223 -13.83 12.50 3.18
CA PRO A 223 -13.73 13.61 4.11
C PRO A 223 -14.77 13.48 5.23
N ALA A 224 -14.53 14.17 6.36
CA ALA A 224 -15.48 14.20 7.46
C ALA A 224 -16.65 15.14 7.12
N GLY A 225 -17.88 14.62 7.13
CA GLY A 225 -19.09 15.37 6.77
C GLY A 225 -19.91 14.67 5.68
N LEU A 226 -21.19 15.02 5.53
CA LEU A 226 -21.99 14.60 4.38
C LEU A 226 -21.66 15.53 3.20
N PRO A 227 -21.08 15.02 2.10
CA PRO A 227 -21.08 15.76 0.84
C PRO A 227 -22.51 15.79 0.27
N ASP A 228 -22.87 16.90 -0.38
CA ASP A 228 -24.08 16.93 -1.19
C ASP A 228 -23.91 16.00 -2.40
N GLY A 229 -25.00 15.33 -2.80
CA GLY A 229 -24.95 14.13 -3.66
C GLY A 229 -24.39 14.30 -5.08
N ASP A 230 -24.19 15.55 -5.53
CA ASP A 230 -23.68 15.94 -6.85
C ASP A 230 -22.48 16.92 -6.75
N ASP A 231 -21.78 16.91 -5.61
CA ASP A 231 -20.66 17.81 -5.37
C ASP A 231 -19.50 17.51 -6.36
N PRO A 232 -19.09 18.46 -7.22
CA PRO A 232 -17.93 18.30 -8.11
C PRO A 232 -16.66 17.90 -7.35
N ASP A 233 -16.59 18.20 -6.05
CA ASP A 233 -15.46 17.84 -5.20
C ASP A 233 -15.33 16.31 -5.03
N VAL A 234 -16.44 15.56 -4.96
CA VAL A 234 -16.40 14.08 -4.82
C VAL A 234 -15.81 13.41 -6.06
N ALA A 235 -16.10 13.93 -7.25
CA ALA A 235 -15.51 13.41 -8.49
C ALA A 235 -14.01 13.69 -8.56
N GLN A 236 -13.58 14.88 -8.13
CA GLN A 236 -12.17 15.25 -8.09
C GLN A 236 -11.39 14.41 -7.06
N GLU A 237 -11.97 14.18 -5.88
CA GLU A 237 -11.42 13.29 -4.85
C GLU A 237 -11.26 11.85 -5.36
N ALA A 238 -12.28 11.31 -6.04
CA ALA A 238 -12.21 9.98 -6.63
C ALA A 238 -11.09 9.87 -7.67
N ILE A 239 -10.89 10.90 -8.52
CA ILE A 239 -9.80 10.93 -9.50
C ILE A 239 -8.43 10.99 -8.80
N ALA A 240 -8.27 11.82 -7.77
CA ALA A 240 -7.04 11.92 -7.01
C ALA A 240 -6.69 10.59 -6.30
N ALA A 241 -7.69 9.95 -5.71
CA ALA A 241 -7.55 8.64 -5.08
C ALA A 241 -7.17 7.54 -6.08
N LEU A 242 -7.82 7.51 -7.25
CA LEU A 242 -7.46 6.59 -8.33
C LEU A 242 -6.04 6.83 -8.82
N HIS A 243 -5.62 8.09 -8.98
CA HIS A 243 -4.26 8.42 -9.38
C HIS A 243 -3.25 7.86 -8.37
N GLY A 244 -3.51 8.05 -7.07
CA GLY A 244 -2.71 7.46 -6.00
C GLY A 244 -2.68 5.93 -6.03
N ALA A 245 -3.82 5.28 -6.27
CA ALA A 245 -3.93 3.83 -6.34
C ALA A 245 -3.16 3.25 -7.55
N PHE A 246 -3.31 3.84 -8.74
CA PHE A 246 -2.57 3.41 -9.93
C PHE A 246 -1.07 3.69 -9.82
N SER A 247 -0.67 4.78 -9.15
CA SER A 247 0.74 5.07 -8.86
C SER A 247 1.35 3.98 -7.98
N ARG A 248 0.61 3.51 -6.96
CA ARG A 248 1.05 2.40 -6.10
C ARG A 248 1.17 1.10 -6.89
N ILE A 249 0.19 0.77 -7.73
CA ILE A 249 0.21 -0.45 -8.55
C ILE A 249 1.37 -0.43 -9.56
N ASP A 250 1.58 0.68 -10.28
CA ASP A 250 2.69 0.82 -11.25
C ASP A 250 4.04 0.60 -10.58
N ARG A 251 4.23 1.19 -9.38
CA ARG A 251 5.43 0.99 -8.57
C ARG A 251 5.58 -0.48 -8.13
N TRP A 252 4.53 -1.07 -7.55
CA TRP A 252 4.58 -2.46 -7.07
C TRP A 252 4.83 -3.45 -8.19
N LEU A 253 4.25 -3.22 -9.38
CA LEU A 253 4.49 -4.05 -10.54
C LEU A 253 5.95 -3.93 -11.01
N THR A 254 6.48 -2.71 -11.09
CA THR A 254 7.89 -2.48 -11.47
C THR A 254 8.85 -3.17 -10.52
N GLU A 255 8.57 -3.11 -9.22
CA GLU A 255 9.36 -3.81 -8.21
C GLU A 255 9.18 -5.34 -8.30
N ALA A 256 7.96 -5.83 -8.52
CA ALA A 256 7.67 -7.25 -8.67
C ALA A 256 8.35 -7.87 -9.91
N GLU A 257 8.44 -7.14 -11.02
CA GLU A 257 9.22 -7.56 -12.20
C GLU A 257 10.70 -7.71 -11.87
N ARG A 258 11.27 -6.72 -11.17
CA ARG A 258 12.67 -6.76 -10.76
C ARG A 258 12.94 -7.96 -9.84
N ASP A 259 12.07 -8.18 -8.86
CA ASP A 259 12.18 -9.28 -7.91
C ASP A 259 12.00 -10.63 -8.62
N GLY A 260 10.99 -10.76 -9.50
CA GLY A 260 10.74 -11.97 -10.30
C GLY A 260 11.90 -12.34 -11.22
N ALA A 261 12.52 -11.36 -11.87
CA ALA A 261 13.71 -11.56 -12.69
C ALA A 261 14.91 -12.02 -11.84
N ARG A 262 15.15 -11.40 -10.68
CA ARG A 262 16.22 -11.79 -9.74
C ARG A 262 16.03 -13.23 -9.25
N ILE A 263 14.82 -13.58 -8.82
CA ILE A 263 14.50 -14.94 -8.36
C ILE A 263 14.73 -15.95 -9.48
N SER A 264 14.32 -15.62 -10.71
CA SER A 264 14.49 -16.49 -11.87
C SER A 264 15.96 -16.72 -12.21
N ALA A 265 16.78 -15.65 -12.19
CA ALA A 265 18.21 -15.73 -12.42
C ALA A 265 18.94 -16.53 -11.34
N GLY A 266 18.67 -16.26 -10.06
CA GLY A 266 19.33 -16.93 -8.92
C GLY A 266 19.00 -18.42 -8.79
N LEU A 267 17.91 -18.88 -9.41
CA LEU A 267 17.43 -20.26 -9.33
C LEU A 267 17.44 -21.01 -10.68
N HIS A 268 18.06 -20.44 -11.72
CA HIS A 268 18.04 -20.98 -13.08
C HIS A 268 18.65 -22.40 -13.17
N ASP A 269 19.80 -22.63 -12.54
CA ASP A 269 20.54 -23.90 -12.65
C ASP A 269 20.03 -25.01 -11.71
N ARG A 270 19.04 -24.72 -10.86
CA ARG A 270 18.56 -25.66 -9.84
C ARG A 270 17.37 -26.47 -10.40
N ARG A 271 17.64 -27.67 -10.92
CA ARG A 271 16.71 -28.64 -11.59
C ARG A 271 15.40 -29.00 -10.84
N SER A 272 15.21 -28.57 -9.58
CA SER A 272 14.00 -28.81 -8.77
C SER A 272 13.50 -27.58 -8.00
N SER A 273 13.72 -26.37 -8.53
CA SER A 273 13.51 -25.11 -7.80
C SER A 273 12.08 -24.59 -7.71
N GLY A 274 11.05 -25.33 -8.16
CA GLY A 274 9.66 -24.85 -8.19
C GLY A 274 9.17 -24.28 -6.85
N ARG A 275 9.28 -25.07 -5.77
CA ARG A 275 8.92 -24.64 -4.41
C ARG A 275 9.84 -23.56 -3.83
N ALA A 276 11.10 -23.52 -4.24
CA ALA A 276 12.03 -22.47 -3.82
C ALA A 276 11.68 -21.12 -4.47
N ARG A 277 11.34 -21.14 -5.76
CA ARG A 277 10.84 -19.97 -6.50
C ARG A 277 9.54 -19.47 -5.91
N GLU A 278 8.62 -20.38 -5.62
CA GLU A 278 7.36 -20.06 -4.95
C GLU A 278 7.58 -19.40 -3.59
N LEU A 279 8.42 -19.99 -2.73
CA LEU A 279 8.78 -19.40 -1.43
C LEU A 279 9.44 -18.02 -1.59
N ALA A 280 10.39 -17.87 -2.51
CA ALA A 280 11.03 -16.59 -2.77
C ALA A 280 10.02 -15.52 -3.21
N GLY A 281 9.03 -15.89 -4.04
CA GLY A 281 7.96 -15.01 -4.47
C GLY A 281 7.11 -14.49 -3.30
N TYR A 282 6.73 -15.38 -2.37
CA TYR A 282 6.02 -14.97 -1.16
C TYR A 282 6.88 -14.08 -0.25
N LEU A 283 8.16 -14.38 -0.06
CA LEU A 283 9.05 -13.56 0.76
C LEU A 283 9.28 -12.17 0.15
N ALA A 284 9.39 -12.06 -1.17
CA ALA A 284 9.55 -10.79 -1.88
C ALA A 284 8.26 -9.95 -1.92
N GLY A 285 7.11 -10.61 -2.07
CA GLY A 285 5.81 -9.95 -2.16
C GLY A 285 5.20 -9.64 -0.80
N PHE A 286 5.01 -10.67 0.03
CA PHE A 286 4.35 -10.56 1.33
C PHE A 286 5.28 -10.10 2.45
N GLY A 287 6.56 -10.54 2.44
CA GLY A 287 7.52 -10.17 3.48
C GLY A 287 7.99 -11.35 4.35
N PRO A 288 8.59 -11.08 5.52
CA PRO A 288 9.26 -12.10 6.32
C PRO A 288 8.33 -13.18 6.86
N LEU A 289 8.78 -14.44 6.85
CA LEU A 289 8.03 -15.60 7.34
C LEU A 289 8.88 -16.49 8.26
N ARG A 290 8.24 -17.07 9.29
CA ARG A 290 8.88 -18.10 10.15
C ARG A 290 8.76 -19.50 9.53
N GLY A 291 9.63 -20.42 9.96
CA GLY A 291 9.63 -21.81 9.45
C GLY A 291 8.26 -22.50 9.45
N ALA A 292 7.50 -22.40 10.54
CA ALA A 292 6.15 -23.00 10.64
C ALA A 292 5.14 -22.38 9.65
N GLN A 293 5.30 -21.11 9.29
CA GLN A 293 4.48 -20.50 8.23
C GLN A 293 4.87 -21.04 6.87
N ILE A 294 6.17 -21.19 6.61
CA ILE A 294 6.68 -21.76 5.36
C ILE A 294 6.17 -23.20 5.17
N GLU A 295 6.14 -24.01 6.24
CA GLU A 295 5.54 -25.35 6.22
C GLU A 295 4.09 -25.33 5.73
N ALA A 296 3.26 -24.46 6.33
CA ALA A 296 1.84 -24.35 6.01
C ALA A 296 1.56 -23.71 4.64
N LEU A 297 2.40 -22.75 4.24
CA LEU A 297 2.31 -22.00 2.99
C LEU A 297 2.62 -22.89 1.78
N ILE A 298 3.78 -23.59 1.81
CA ILE A 298 4.30 -24.39 0.70
C ILE A 298 3.86 -25.86 0.79
N GLY A 299 3.41 -26.33 1.95
CA GLY A 299 3.02 -27.72 2.16
C GLY A 299 4.24 -28.67 2.23
N VAL A 300 5.29 -28.27 2.96
CA VAL A 300 6.50 -29.07 3.14
C VAL A 300 6.78 -29.35 4.61
N SER A 301 7.53 -30.42 4.89
CA SER A 301 7.98 -30.75 6.24
C SER A 301 9.08 -29.80 6.73
N ARG A 302 9.34 -29.79 8.05
CA ARG A 302 10.47 -29.07 8.67
C ARG A 302 11.83 -29.28 7.96
N PRO A 303 12.26 -30.52 7.65
CA PRO A 303 13.46 -30.73 6.85
C PRO A 303 13.38 -30.09 5.46
N GLY A 304 12.20 -30.14 4.81
CA GLY A 304 11.96 -29.49 3.52
C GLY A 304 12.14 -27.97 3.59
N VAL A 305 11.60 -27.31 4.62
CA VAL A 305 11.83 -25.87 4.85
C VAL A 305 13.31 -25.56 4.97
N ARG A 306 14.08 -26.37 5.69
CA ARG A 306 15.53 -26.18 5.81
C ARG A 306 16.21 -26.26 4.44
N VAL A 307 15.86 -27.24 3.62
CA VAL A 307 16.41 -27.37 2.25
C VAL A 307 16.07 -26.15 1.39
N LEU A 308 14.83 -25.67 1.43
CA LEU A 308 14.40 -24.50 0.67
C LEU A 308 15.10 -23.22 1.13
N THR A 309 15.12 -22.95 2.43
CA THR A 309 15.77 -21.76 3.00
C THR A 309 17.29 -21.77 2.80
N THR A 310 17.96 -22.92 2.93
CA THR A 310 19.39 -23.05 2.57
C THR A 310 19.61 -22.78 1.09
N THR A 311 18.76 -23.33 0.20
CA THR A 311 18.83 -23.08 -1.25
C THR A 311 18.73 -21.59 -1.57
N LEU A 312 17.78 -20.88 -0.94
CA LEU A 312 17.60 -19.44 -1.15
C LEU A 312 18.72 -18.60 -0.55
N SER A 313 19.28 -19.02 0.59
CA SER A 313 20.39 -18.34 1.25
C SER A 313 21.68 -18.48 0.43
N GLU A 314 21.98 -19.68 -0.09
CA GLU A 314 23.11 -19.92 -1.00
C GLU A 314 22.98 -19.14 -2.31
N ALA A 315 21.74 -18.88 -2.76
CA ALA A 315 21.46 -18.05 -3.92
C ALA A 315 21.50 -16.53 -3.61
N GLY A 316 21.77 -16.13 -2.37
CA GLY A 316 21.80 -14.71 -1.96
C GLY A 316 20.44 -14.01 -2.09
N LEU A 317 19.34 -14.77 -1.98
CA LEU A 317 17.98 -14.24 -2.12
C LEU A 317 17.31 -13.93 -0.78
N ILE A 318 17.79 -14.54 0.30
CA ILE A 318 17.20 -14.34 1.63
C ILE A 318 18.27 -14.16 2.70
N GLU A 319 17.88 -13.46 3.75
CA GLU A 319 18.56 -13.44 5.03
C GLU A 319 17.72 -14.16 6.08
N THR A 320 18.38 -14.62 7.13
CA THR A 320 17.71 -15.27 8.27
C THR A 320 18.15 -14.57 9.55
N HIS A 321 17.18 -14.08 10.31
CA HIS A 321 17.42 -13.49 11.61
C HIS A 321 16.66 -14.26 12.69
N VAL A 322 17.15 -14.15 13.92
CA VAL A 322 16.47 -14.70 15.09
C VAL A 322 15.60 -13.59 15.69
N SER A 323 14.30 -13.83 15.74
CA SER A 323 13.35 -12.93 16.38
C SER A 323 13.60 -12.85 17.90
N ARG A 324 13.01 -11.85 18.57
CA ARG A 324 13.06 -11.71 20.03
C ARG A 324 12.60 -12.97 20.78
N ASN A 325 11.71 -13.76 20.18
CA ASN A 325 11.14 -14.98 20.74
C ASN A 325 11.91 -16.25 20.32
N ALA A 326 13.19 -16.11 19.96
CA ALA A 326 14.10 -17.18 19.51
C ALA A 326 13.64 -17.96 18.26
N ALA A 327 12.58 -17.52 17.57
CA ALA A 327 12.14 -18.11 16.32
C ALA A 327 12.96 -17.57 15.15
N ARG A 328 13.35 -18.45 14.22
CA ARG A 328 14.01 -18.05 12.96
C ARG A 328 12.98 -17.49 11.99
N VAL A 329 13.26 -16.30 11.49
CA VAL A 329 12.47 -15.58 10.51
C VAL A 329 13.34 -15.37 9.27
N HIS A 330 12.77 -15.66 8.11
CA HIS A 330 13.44 -15.55 6.82
C HIS A 330 12.86 -14.35 6.08
N ALA A 331 13.71 -13.45 5.62
CA ALA A 331 13.31 -12.25 4.89
C ALA A 331 13.98 -12.25 3.51
N TYR A 332 13.27 -11.75 2.49
CA TYR A 332 13.84 -11.55 1.17
C TYR A 332 14.85 -10.41 1.19
N LEU A 333 15.99 -10.60 0.54
CA LEU A 333 17.00 -9.56 0.34
C LEU A 333 16.64 -8.78 -0.93
N PRO A 334 16.18 -7.52 -0.83
CA PRO A 334 15.85 -6.73 -2.00
C PRO A 334 17.09 -6.58 -2.89
N TRP A 335 16.86 -6.41 -4.19
CA TRP A 335 17.90 -5.90 -5.05
C TRP A 335 18.16 -4.43 -4.71
N GLU A 336 19.21 -4.18 -3.94
CA GLU A 336 19.87 -2.88 -3.96
C GLU A 336 20.60 -2.77 -5.31
N PRO A 337 20.28 -1.79 -6.17
CA PRO A 337 21.18 -1.48 -7.25
C PRO A 337 22.54 -1.20 -6.63
N GLU A 338 23.58 -1.88 -7.11
CA GLU A 338 24.95 -1.50 -6.81
C GLU A 338 25.02 0.01 -7.08
N ALA A 339 25.20 0.78 -6.01
CA ALA A 339 25.18 2.23 -6.13
C ALA A 339 26.19 2.56 -7.24
N PRO A 340 25.82 3.37 -8.26
CA PRO A 340 26.79 3.73 -9.28
C PRO A 340 28.03 4.18 -8.53
N ALA A 341 29.17 3.54 -8.82
CA ALA A 341 30.43 3.86 -8.16
C ALA A 341 30.50 5.38 -8.11
N PRO A 342 30.68 5.99 -6.91
CA PRO A 342 30.67 7.43 -6.80
C PRO A 342 31.59 7.95 -7.90
N PRO A 343 31.14 8.92 -8.72
CA PRO A 343 31.98 9.46 -9.77
C PRO A 343 33.35 9.77 -9.14
N PRO A 344 34.47 9.43 -9.80
CA PRO A 344 35.80 9.63 -9.23
C PRO A 344 35.81 11.02 -8.65
N ALA A 345 36.08 11.13 -7.34
CA ALA A 345 35.88 12.36 -6.58
C ALA A 345 36.40 13.51 -7.44
N GLN A 346 35.49 14.33 -7.96
CA GLN A 346 35.90 15.64 -8.45
C GLN A 346 36.62 16.22 -7.25
N GLU A 347 37.93 16.46 -7.41
CA GLU A 347 38.75 17.09 -6.40
C GLU A 347 37.89 18.20 -5.82
N LYS A 348 37.52 18.07 -4.54
CA LYS A 348 36.74 19.10 -3.86
C LYS A 348 37.51 20.38 -4.13
N PHE A 349 36.94 21.22 -4.98
CA PHE A 349 37.53 22.51 -5.31
C PHE A 349 37.53 23.24 -3.98
N THR A 350 38.68 23.18 -3.30
CA THR A 350 38.89 23.87 -2.05
C THR A 350 39.31 25.24 -2.53
N PRO A 351 38.41 26.25 -2.51
CA PRO A 351 38.78 27.56 -3.01
C PRO A 351 40.06 28.00 -2.30
N SER A 352 41.04 28.46 -3.07
CA SER A 352 42.26 28.97 -2.49
C SER A 352 41.92 30.11 -1.53
N ARG A 353 42.76 30.32 -0.53
CA ARG A 353 42.57 31.43 0.42
C ARG A 353 42.45 32.78 -0.29
N GLU A 354 43.19 32.95 -1.39
CA GLU A 354 43.07 34.11 -2.29
C GLU A 354 41.68 34.25 -2.92
N ALA A 355 41.05 33.15 -3.36
CA ALA A 355 39.70 33.19 -3.92
C ALA A 355 38.63 33.55 -2.87
N ILE A 356 38.85 33.17 -1.60
CA ILE A 356 37.99 33.55 -0.48
C ILE A 356 38.18 35.04 -0.16
N ASP A 357 39.42 35.51 -0.11
CA ASP A 357 39.75 36.91 0.17
C ASP A 357 39.20 37.85 -0.93
N ASP A 358 39.29 37.45 -2.21
CA ASP A 358 38.73 38.19 -3.35
C ASP A 358 37.20 38.22 -3.33
N TYR A 359 36.56 37.12 -2.93
CA TYR A 359 35.11 37.07 -2.76
C TYR A 359 34.65 37.99 -1.63
N GLU A 360 35.32 37.97 -0.48
CA GLU A 360 35.01 38.87 0.64
C GLU A 360 35.24 40.34 0.30
N ALA A 361 36.28 40.66 -0.47
CA ALA A 361 36.54 42.01 -0.96
C ALA A 361 35.42 42.47 -1.92
N SER A 362 34.96 41.57 -2.80
CA SER A 362 33.85 41.84 -3.71
C SER A 362 32.54 42.07 -2.96
N MET A 363 32.25 41.28 -1.92
CA MET A 363 31.07 41.45 -1.07
C MET A 363 31.09 42.78 -0.31
N ARG A 364 32.25 43.18 0.25
CA ARG A 364 32.41 44.49 0.89
C ARG A 364 32.20 45.65 -0.08
N ALA A 365 32.70 45.53 -1.30
CA ALA A 365 32.49 46.55 -2.33
C ALA A 365 31.01 46.72 -2.70
N ILE A 366 30.24 45.62 -2.73
CA ILE A 366 28.79 45.64 -2.96
C ILE A 366 28.07 46.30 -1.79
N GLU A 367 28.41 45.96 -0.54
CA GLU A 367 27.82 46.58 0.64
C GLU A 367 28.06 48.10 0.69
N ASP A 368 29.26 48.55 0.34
CA ASP A 368 29.59 49.99 0.30
C ASP A 368 28.88 50.71 -0.84
N LEU A 369 28.59 50.02 -1.94
CA LEU A 369 27.79 50.57 -3.03
C LEU A 369 26.33 50.71 -2.61
N LEU A 370 25.78 49.70 -1.92
CA LEU A 370 24.42 49.71 -1.37
C LEU A 370 24.22 50.80 -0.30
N LYS A 371 25.19 50.98 0.60
CA LYS A 371 25.16 52.05 1.62
C LYS A 371 25.21 53.44 0.99
N ARG A 372 25.98 53.62 -0.09
CA ARG A 372 26.05 54.89 -0.82
C ARG A 372 24.79 55.18 -1.62
N THR A 373 24.11 54.17 -2.15
CA THR A 373 22.79 54.37 -2.79
C THR A 373 21.71 54.66 -1.75
N ALA A 374 21.72 53.98 -0.60
CA ALA A 374 20.77 54.26 0.48
C ALA A 374 20.95 55.67 1.08
N ALA A 375 22.19 56.12 1.28
CA ALA A 375 22.48 57.48 1.74
C ALA A 375 22.16 58.58 0.70
N ARG A 376 21.92 58.21 -0.56
CA ARG A 376 21.55 59.12 -1.65
C ARG A 376 20.03 59.21 -1.84
N ASP A 377 19.27 58.20 -1.39
CA ASP A 377 17.80 58.20 -1.36
C ASP A 377 17.21 58.90 -0.12
N ASP A 378 17.99 59.07 0.97
CA ASP A 378 17.57 59.77 2.19
C ASP A 378 17.89 61.30 2.18
N GLY A 379 18.31 61.84 1.04
CA GLY A 379 18.85 63.21 0.90
C GLY A 379 18.17 64.11 -0.14
N ASP A 380 16.94 63.81 -0.56
CA ASP A 380 16.08 64.66 -1.39
C ASP A 380 14.74 64.97 -0.70
#